data_AF-A0A941DH08-F1
#
_entry.id   AF-A0A941DH08-F1
#
_cell.length_a   1.000
_cell.length_b   1.000
_cell.length_c   1.000
_cell.angle_alpha   90.00
_cell.angle_beta   90.00
_cell.angle_gamma   90.00
#
_symmetry.space_group_name_H-M   'P 1'
#
loop_
_entity.id
_entity.type
_entity.pdbx_description
1 polymer ?
#
loop_
_entity_poly.entity_id
_entity_poly.type
_entity_poly.pdbx_seq_one_letter_code
_entity_poly.pdbx_strand_id
1 'polypeptide(L)'
;MKKRYLTCLSALLLLGLAPVEAAQALAFRCNSYVIDVGMHKAEVMQKCGLPALRDQKTERRRIGLRRFDPSLIAHSNQNAGNRVSHARTYEHQIAHETAYEIDVQIEEWVYNFGPQRFMQLLRFEDGRLKQIQDLASGH
;
A
#
# COMPACT_ATOMS: atom_id res chain seq x y z
N MET A 1 -50.76 -25.26 -28.72
CA MET A 1 -50.12 -24.11 -29.41
C MET A 1 -49.36 -23.24 -28.41
N LYS A 2 -48.02 -23.29 -28.52
CA LYS A 2 -46.93 -22.38 -28.05
C LYS A 2 -47.15 -21.53 -26.78
N LYS A 3 -46.71 -22.05 -25.62
CA LYS A 3 -46.35 -21.21 -24.46
C LYS A 3 -45.02 -20.51 -24.77
N ARG A 4 -45.06 -19.18 -24.76
CA ARG A 4 -43.95 -18.27 -25.06
C ARG A 4 -42.97 -18.26 -23.90
N TYR A 5 -41.92 -19.08 -23.98
CA TYR A 5 -40.76 -19.05 -23.06
C TYR A 5 -39.55 -18.43 -23.76
N LEU A 6 -39.76 -17.32 -24.48
CA LEU A 6 -38.73 -16.71 -25.31
C LEU A 6 -38.57 -15.22 -25.01
N THR A 7 -38.43 -14.86 -23.73
CA THR A 7 -38.06 -13.49 -23.33
C THR A 7 -37.12 -13.42 -22.12
N CYS A 8 -36.83 -14.51 -21.40
CA CYS A 8 -35.90 -14.46 -20.25
C CYS A 8 -34.43 -14.73 -20.59
N LEU A 9 -34.12 -15.31 -21.75
CA LEU A 9 -32.73 -15.65 -22.10
C LEU A 9 -31.87 -14.44 -22.51
N SER A 10 -32.47 -13.29 -22.85
CA SER A 10 -31.71 -12.09 -23.25
C SER A 10 -31.24 -11.22 -22.07
N ALA A 11 -31.92 -11.28 -20.92
CA ALA A 11 -31.60 -10.44 -19.77
C ALA A 11 -30.36 -10.92 -18.97
N LEU A 12 -30.02 -12.21 -19.07
CA LEU A 12 -28.84 -12.79 -18.41
C LEU A 12 -27.52 -12.49 -19.13
N LEU A 13 -27.58 -12.10 -20.41
CA LEU A 13 -26.37 -11.81 -21.21
C LEU A 13 -25.79 -10.40 -20.94
N LEU A 14 -26.58 -9.51 -20.34
CA LEU A 14 -26.17 -8.11 -20.08
C LEU A 14 -25.56 -7.88 -18.69
N LEU A 15 -25.60 -8.86 -17.77
CA LEU A 15 -25.10 -8.70 -16.40
C LEU A 15 -23.59 -8.97 -16.24
N GLY A 16 -22.85 -9.21 -17.33
CA GLY A 16 -21.47 -9.70 -17.29
C GLY A 16 -20.35 -8.69 -17.59
N LEU A 17 -20.66 -7.44 -17.98
CA LEU A 17 -19.64 -6.42 -18.24
C LEU A 17 -19.42 -5.54 -16.99
N ALA A 18 -18.87 -6.12 -15.94
CA ALA A 18 -18.19 -5.33 -14.93
C ALA A 18 -16.76 -5.06 -15.43
N PRO A 19 -16.28 -3.81 -15.44
CA PRO A 19 -14.87 -3.53 -15.73
C PRO A 19 -14.04 -4.18 -14.62
N VAL A 20 -13.23 -5.18 -14.99
CA VAL A 20 -12.18 -5.70 -14.11
C VAL A 20 -11.10 -4.64 -14.08
N GLU A 21 -11.12 -3.78 -13.06
CA GLU A 21 -9.99 -2.90 -12.76
C GLU A 21 -8.80 -3.78 -12.44
N ALA A 22 -7.90 -3.94 -13.41
CA ALA A 22 -6.65 -4.61 -13.23
C ALA A 22 -5.79 -3.76 -12.30
N ALA A 23 -5.74 -4.12 -11.02
CA ALA A 23 -4.73 -3.62 -10.11
C ALA A 23 -3.37 -4.08 -10.66
N GLN A 24 -2.62 -3.16 -11.27
CA GLN A 24 -1.26 -3.43 -11.72
C GLN A 24 -0.38 -3.64 -10.49
N ALA A 25 -0.12 -4.90 -10.14
CA ALA A 25 0.89 -5.23 -9.16
C ALA A 25 2.27 -4.93 -9.78
N LEU A 26 2.92 -3.86 -9.31
CA LEU A 26 4.29 -3.54 -9.69
C LEU A 26 5.23 -4.58 -9.07
N ALA A 27 5.55 -5.61 -9.84
CA ALA A 27 6.47 -6.67 -9.44
C ALA A 27 7.84 -6.45 -10.09
N PHE A 28 8.86 -6.25 -9.26
CA PHE A 28 10.24 -6.11 -9.73
C PHE A 28 10.78 -7.47 -10.15
N ARG A 29 11.44 -7.56 -11.31
CA ARG A 29 12.02 -8.82 -11.82
C ARG A 29 13.51 -8.67 -12.09
N CYS A 30 14.29 -9.51 -11.44
CA CYS A 30 15.73 -9.62 -11.61
C CYS A 30 16.10 -11.08 -11.86
N ASN A 31 16.96 -11.36 -12.84
CA ASN A 31 17.31 -12.74 -13.23
C ASN A 31 16.04 -13.59 -13.49
N SER A 32 15.89 -14.70 -12.76
CA SER A 32 14.72 -15.57 -12.76
C SER A 32 13.77 -15.33 -11.56
N TYR A 33 14.03 -14.30 -10.76
CA TYR A 33 13.29 -14.01 -9.53
C TYR A 33 12.29 -12.88 -9.71
N VAL A 34 11.15 -13.03 -9.04
CA VAL A 34 10.19 -11.97 -8.82
C VAL A 34 10.37 -11.48 -7.39
N ILE A 35 10.53 -10.17 -7.25
CA ILE A 35 10.69 -9.48 -5.99
C ILE A 35 9.44 -8.65 -5.75
N ASP A 36 8.92 -8.74 -4.53
CA ASP A 36 7.68 -8.11 -4.13
C ASP A 36 7.85 -7.33 -2.83
N VAL A 37 6.96 -6.37 -2.60
CA VAL A 37 6.88 -5.60 -1.36
C VAL A 37 6.76 -6.56 -0.17
N GLY A 38 7.50 -6.23 0.90
CA GLY A 38 7.60 -7.04 2.11
C GLY A 38 8.86 -7.91 2.20
N MET A 39 9.51 -8.21 1.06
CA MET A 39 10.77 -8.97 1.05
C MET A 39 11.90 -8.30 1.83
N HIS A 40 12.77 -9.10 2.43
CA HIS A 40 13.92 -8.59 3.18
C HIS A 40 15.05 -8.13 2.26
N LYS A 41 15.73 -7.04 2.59
CA LYS A 41 16.84 -6.51 1.78
C LYS A 41 17.95 -7.54 1.51
N ALA A 42 18.26 -8.39 2.49
CA ALA A 42 19.27 -9.44 2.34
C ALA A 42 18.86 -10.49 1.32
N GLU A 43 17.58 -10.86 1.29
CA GLU A 43 17.02 -11.79 0.32
C GLU A 43 17.05 -11.20 -1.09
N VAL A 44 16.68 -9.91 -1.23
CA VAL A 44 16.76 -9.20 -2.51
C VAL A 44 18.20 -9.14 -3.01
N MET A 45 19.15 -8.78 -2.14
CA MET A 45 20.59 -8.75 -2.47
C MET A 45 21.08 -10.13 -2.92
N GLN A 46 20.65 -11.20 -2.25
CA GLN A 46 21.03 -12.57 -2.62
C GLN A 46 20.47 -12.98 -3.99
N LYS A 47 19.23 -12.58 -4.31
CA LYS A 47 18.54 -12.95 -5.56
C LYS A 47 19.00 -12.11 -6.77
N CYS A 48 19.18 -10.80 -6.55
CA CYS A 48 19.42 -9.83 -7.62
C CYS A 48 20.88 -9.38 -7.73
N GLY A 49 21.69 -9.60 -6.71
CA GLY A 49 23.06 -9.08 -6.63
C GLY A 49 23.11 -7.62 -6.18
N LEU A 50 24.22 -6.96 -6.48
CA LEU A 50 24.46 -5.57 -6.08
C LEU A 50 23.63 -4.60 -6.93
N PRO A 51 23.02 -3.57 -6.32
CA PRO A 51 22.42 -2.49 -7.08
C PRO A 51 23.49 -1.59 -7.71
N ALA A 52 23.12 -0.86 -8.75
CA ALA A 52 23.98 0.14 -9.39
C ALA A 52 24.21 1.36 -8.47
N LEU A 53 23.20 1.73 -7.68
CA LEU A 53 23.29 2.75 -6.65
C LEU A 53 22.66 2.24 -5.37
N ARG A 54 23.27 2.58 -4.23
CA ARG A 54 22.72 2.35 -2.90
C ARG A 54 22.94 3.59 -2.05
N ASP A 55 21.84 4.19 -1.61
CA ASP A 55 21.83 5.29 -0.64
C ASP A 55 21.16 4.86 0.66
N GLN A 56 21.58 5.44 1.78
CA GLN A 56 21.05 5.14 3.10
C GLN A 56 20.88 6.43 3.91
N LYS A 57 19.69 6.62 4.49
CA LYS A 57 19.36 7.77 5.33
C LYS A 57 18.51 7.35 6.53
N THR A 58 18.55 8.16 7.58
CA THR A 58 17.64 8.02 8.73
C THR A 58 16.58 9.11 8.64
N GLU A 59 15.32 8.71 8.65
CA GLU A 59 14.17 9.61 8.54
C GLU A 59 13.41 9.61 9.87
N ARG A 60 13.23 10.79 10.47
CA ARG A 60 12.46 10.92 11.71
C ARG A 60 10.97 11.07 11.40
N ARG A 61 10.13 10.19 11.93
CA ARG A 61 8.68 10.18 11.71
C ARG A 61 7.92 10.37 13.01
N ARG A 62 6.94 11.27 12.98
CA ARG A 62 5.95 11.42 14.05
C ARG A 62 4.84 10.39 13.87
N ILE A 63 4.68 9.49 14.84
CA ILE A 63 3.56 8.57 14.89
C ILE A 63 2.55 9.09 15.90
N GLY A 64 1.37 9.46 15.39
CA GLY A 64 0.21 9.68 16.24
C GLY A 64 -0.34 8.34 16.71
N LEU A 65 -0.72 8.23 17.99
CA LEU A 65 -1.56 7.13 18.44
C LEU A 65 -2.79 7.09 17.53
N ARG A 66 -3.10 5.93 16.95
CA ARG A 66 -4.31 5.75 16.13
C ARG A 66 -5.48 6.36 16.90
N ARG A 67 -6.25 7.24 16.24
CA ARG A 67 -7.49 7.82 16.77
C ARG A 67 -8.19 6.74 17.59
N PHE A 68 -8.29 6.96 18.89
CA PHE A 68 -9.22 6.21 19.71
C PHE A 68 -10.58 6.44 19.08
N ASP A 69 -11.10 5.46 18.35
CA ASP A 69 -12.41 5.57 17.72
C ASP A 69 -13.46 5.29 18.82
N PRO A 70 -14.16 6.32 19.33
CA PRO A 70 -15.10 6.12 20.42
C PRO A 70 -16.27 5.23 19.99
N SER A 71 -16.50 5.04 18.68
CA SER A 71 -17.54 4.16 18.15
C SER A 71 -17.27 2.69 18.48
N LEU A 72 -16.00 2.30 18.70
CA LEU A 72 -15.64 0.94 19.12
C LEU A 72 -16.06 0.63 20.57
N ILE A 73 -16.34 1.65 21.38
CA ILE A 73 -16.89 1.51 22.76
C ILE A 73 -18.38 1.85 22.80
N ALA A 74 -18.90 2.57 21.80
CA ALA A 74 -20.28 3.07 21.76
C ALA A 74 -21.34 2.02 21.40
N HIS A 75 -21.00 0.72 21.28
CA HIS A 75 -21.97 -0.35 21.14
C HIS A 75 -22.66 -0.71 22.47
N SER A 76 -23.22 0.26 23.20
CA SER A 76 -24.19 -0.01 24.29
C SER A 76 -24.85 1.26 24.86
N ASN A 77 -25.38 2.18 24.03
CA ASN A 77 -26.44 3.07 24.54
C ASN A 77 -27.18 3.80 23.41
N GLN A 78 -28.50 3.62 23.33
CA GLN A 78 -29.37 4.32 22.40
C GLN A 78 -29.53 5.83 22.72
N ASN A 79 -28.92 6.32 23.81
CA ASN A 79 -28.84 7.75 24.16
C ASN A 79 -27.53 8.43 23.70
N ALA A 80 -26.75 7.82 22.80
CA ALA A 80 -25.41 8.27 22.41
C ALA A 80 -25.36 9.55 21.54
N GLY A 81 -26.47 9.97 20.94
CA GLY A 81 -26.50 11.10 19.98
C GLY A 81 -26.00 12.44 20.53
N ASN A 82 -26.19 12.70 21.83
CA ASN A 82 -25.79 13.97 22.46
C ASN A 82 -24.37 13.92 23.08
N ARG A 83 -23.80 12.73 23.30
CA ARG A 83 -22.46 12.54 23.90
C ARG A 83 -21.34 12.57 22.85
N VAL A 84 -21.66 12.25 21.61
CA VAL A 84 -20.72 12.23 20.47
C VAL A 84 -20.27 13.63 20.07
N SER A 85 -21.13 14.65 20.23
CA SER A 85 -20.82 16.04 19.87
C SER A 85 -19.76 16.67 20.77
N HIS A 86 -19.69 16.28 22.05
CA HIS A 86 -18.62 16.73 22.97
C HIS A 86 -17.30 15.99 22.71
N ALA A 87 -17.34 14.71 22.34
CA ALA A 87 -16.12 13.91 22.09
C ALA A 87 -15.23 14.49 20.97
N ARG A 88 -15.82 15.13 19.96
CA ARG A 88 -15.11 15.71 18.81
C ARG A 88 -14.12 16.83 19.17
N THR A 89 -14.41 17.61 20.21
CA THR A 89 -13.54 18.74 20.60
C THR A 89 -12.35 18.28 21.44
N TYR A 90 -12.51 17.21 22.25
CA TYR A 90 -11.42 16.64 23.05
C TYR A 90 -10.47 15.78 22.21
N GLU A 91 -10.95 15.14 21.13
CA GLU A 91 -10.11 14.36 20.21
C GLU A 91 -9.02 15.19 19.51
N HIS A 92 -9.27 16.46 19.22
CA HIS A 92 -8.29 17.30 18.52
C HIS A 92 -7.11 17.74 19.41
N GLN A 93 -7.32 17.90 20.72
CA GLN A 93 -6.26 18.30 21.66
C GLN A 93 -5.39 17.13 22.13
N ILE A 94 -5.96 15.94 22.36
CA ILE A 94 -5.22 14.77 22.87
C ILE A 94 -4.28 14.18 21.80
N ALA A 95 -4.67 14.22 20.53
CA ALA A 95 -3.87 13.66 19.43
C ALA A 95 -2.52 14.36 19.22
N HIS A 96 -2.41 15.65 19.58
CA HIS A 96 -1.16 16.41 19.45
C HIS A 96 -0.18 16.11 20.60
N GLU A 97 -0.69 15.77 21.79
CA GLU A 97 0.13 15.57 22.99
C GLU A 97 0.76 14.16 23.05
N THR A 98 0.15 13.16 22.40
CA THR A 98 0.64 11.77 22.45
C THR A 98 1.45 11.33 21.22
N ALA A 99 1.86 12.26 20.36
CA ALA A 99 2.69 11.92 19.20
C ALA A 99 4.13 11.64 19.65
N TYR A 100 4.69 10.49 19.26
CA TYR A 100 6.09 10.17 19.48
C TYR A 100 6.87 10.22 18.17
N GLU A 101 8.14 10.61 18.25
CA GLU A 101 9.07 10.59 17.12
C GLU A 101 9.86 9.28 17.13
N ILE A 102 9.89 8.58 16.00
CA ILE A 102 10.76 7.42 15.77
C ILE A 102 11.75 7.72 14.66
N ASP A 103 12.93 7.14 14.76
CA ASP A 103 13.90 7.14 13.67
C ASP A 103 13.70 5.86 12.84
N VAL A 104 13.48 6.01 11.54
CA VAL A 104 13.31 4.92 10.58
C VAL A 104 14.52 4.86 9.66
N GLN A 105 15.13 3.69 9.51
CA GLN A 105 16.24 3.51 8.58
C GLN A 105 15.70 3.27 7.17
N ILE A 106 16.05 4.16 6.26
CA ILE A 106 15.65 4.09 4.86
C ILE A 106 16.86 3.74 4.01
N GLU A 107 16.69 2.78 3.09
CA GLU A 107 17.65 2.53 2.03
C GLU A 107 16.98 2.57 0.67
N GLU A 108 17.63 3.21 -0.30
CA GLU A 108 17.15 3.36 -1.66
C GLU A 108 18.16 2.72 -2.61
N TRP A 109 17.74 1.67 -3.31
CA TRP A 109 18.59 0.89 -4.21
C TRP A 109 18.09 1.05 -5.65
N VAL A 110 18.99 1.37 -6.57
CA VAL A 110 18.67 1.47 -8.01
C VAL A 110 19.30 0.32 -8.75
N TYR A 111 18.49 -0.46 -9.46
CA TYR A 111 18.96 -1.46 -10.42
C TYR A 111 18.84 -0.90 -11.84
N ASN A 112 19.97 -0.92 -12.56
CA ASN A 112 20.04 -0.50 -13.96
C ASN A 112 20.14 -1.73 -14.87
N PHE A 113 19.23 -1.83 -15.84
CA PHE A 113 19.15 -2.93 -16.82
C PHE A 113 19.50 -2.49 -18.25
N GLY A 114 20.07 -1.28 -18.39
CA GLY A 114 20.41 -0.67 -19.67
C GLY A 114 19.23 0.05 -20.34
N PRO A 115 19.42 0.55 -21.57
CA PRO A 115 18.47 1.46 -22.23
C PRO A 115 17.16 0.82 -22.67
N GLN A 116 17.15 -0.51 -22.79
CA GLN A 116 15.99 -1.28 -23.26
C GLN A 116 14.94 -1.51 -22.16
N ARG A 117 15.26 -1.17 -20.90
CA ARG A 117 14.40 -1.43 -19.75
C ARG A 117 14.48 -0.26 -18.77
N PHE A 118 13.36 0.06 -18.14
CA PHE A 118 13.32 1.03 -17.06
C PHE A 118 14.22 0.57 -15.90
N MET A 119 14.99 1.51 -15.35
CA MET A 119 15.66 1.27 -14.07
C MET A 119 14.60 1.11 -12.98
N GLN A 120 14.98 0.44 -11.88
CA GLN A 120 14.07 0.11 -10.79
C GLN A 120 14.60 0.67 -9.48
N LEU A 121 13.81 1.52 -8.83
CA LEU A 121 14.07 2.01 -7.47
C LEU A 121 13.36 1.10 -6.47
N LEU A 122 14.12 0.55 -5.54
CA LEU A 122 13.62 -0.20 -4.40
C LEU A 122 13.86 0.62 -3.13
N ARG A 123 12.79 0.94 -2.40
CA ARG A 123 12.87 1.62 -1.11
C ARG A 123 12.63 0.63 0.03
N PHE A 124 13.63 0.46 0.87
CA PHE A 124 13.58 -0.36 2.07
C PHE A 124 13.38 0.53 3.30
N GLU A 125 12.54 0.06 4.22
CA GLU A 125 12.37 0.66 5.55
C GLU A 125 12.60 -0.42 6.60
N ASP A 126 13.53 -0.15 7.52
CA ASP A 126 13.99 -1.09 8.55
C ASP A 126 14.33 -2.48 7.97
N GLY A 127 14.94 -2.47 6.78
CA GLY A 127 15.37 -3.67 6.06
C GLY A 127 14.29 -4.45 5.33
N ARG A 128 13.04 -3.96 5.26
CA ARG A 128 11.96 -4.54 4.46
C ARG A 128 11.63 -3.67 3.26
N LEU A 129 11.45 -4.30 2.09
CA LEU A 129 11.04 -3.61 0.88
C LEU A 129 9.63 -3.03 1.10
N LYS A 130 9.48 -1.72 0.97
CA LYS A 130 8.19 -1.02 1.11
C LYS A 130 7.65 -0.52 -0.22
N GLN A 131 8.54 -0.24 -1.18
CA GLN A 131 8.14 0.34 -2.46
C GLN A 131 9.06 -0.14 -3.57
N ILE A 132 8.45 -0.36 -4.72
CA ILE A 132 9.09 -0.57 -6.02
C ILE A 132 8.58 0.54 -6.93
N GLN A 133 9.49 1.20 -7.66
CA GLN A 133 9.14 2.26 -8.59
C GLN A 133 9.97 2.15 -9.87
N ASP A 134 9.29 2.26 -11.01
CA ASP A 134 9.93 2.41 -12.32
C ASP A 134 10.55 3.81 -12.43
N LEU A 135 11.81 3.87 -12.86
CA LEU A 135 12.51 5.10 -13.20
C LEU A 135 12.65 5.23 -14.73
N ALA A 136 13.32 6.29 -15.18
CA ALA A 136 13.75 6.38 -16.58
C ALA A 136 14.66 5.20 -16.97
N SER A 137 14.74 4.92 -18.26
CA SER A 137 15.71 3.94 -18.79
C SER A 137 17.14 4.39 -18.46
N GLY A 138 17.99 3.40 -18.19
CA GLY A 138 19.42 3.65 -17.98
C GLY A 138 20.11 4.11 -19.26
N HIS A 139 21.30 4.68 -19.10
CA HIS A 139 22.22 4.93 -20.21
C HIS A 139 23.19 3.76 -20.36
#